data_AF-A0A6J4X0G7-F1
#
_entry.id   AF-A0A6J4X0G7-F1
#
_cell.length_a   1.000
_cell.length_b   1.000
_cell.length_c   1.000
_cell.angle_alpha   90.00
_cell.angle_beta   90.00
_cell.angle_gamma   90.00
#
_symmetry.space_group_name_H-M   'P 1'
#
loop_
_entity.id
_entity.type
_entity.pdbx_description
1 polymer ?
#
loop_
_entity_poly.entity_id
_entity_poly.type
_entity_poly.pdbx_seq_one_letter_code
_entity_poly.pdbx_strand_id
1 'polypeptide(L)'
;MKHIDAAICRRKSEGKTAEPNYWDSQGPREATVAMLERHKIARKKCMTCTLLAECEKMLSDFEKEELRVDGVVAGRYCDVSHRNGSSIDVLRHCKHCNVRLIPQGGPRGKEPSGARKHRGEGLCAVCYPLFSRKQR
;
A
#
# COMPACT_ATOMS: atom_id res chain seq x y z
N MET A 1 -12.38 -21.51 -8.16
CA MET A 1 -10.96 -21.43 -8.57
C MET A 1 -10.80 -20.74 -9.94
N LYS A 2 -11.46 -19.59 -10.19
CA LYS A 2 -11.46 -18.87 -11.48
C LYS A 2 -10.83 -17.46 -11.44
N HIS A 3 -10.35 -17.01 -10.27
CA HIS A 3 -9.87 -15.63 -10.09
C HIS A 3 -8.37 -15.42 -10.33
N ILE A 4 -7.58 -16.48 -10.47
CA ILE A 4 -6.11 -16.38 -10.54
C ILE A 4 -5.64 -15.80 -11.88
N ASP A 5 -6.39 -16.01 -12.98
CA ASP A 5 -6.00 -15.50 -14.30
C ASP A 5 -6.27 -14.00 -14.51
N ALA A 6 -7.05 -13.37 -13.63
CA ALA A 6 -7.33 -11.94 -13.71
C ALA A 6 -6.26 -11.07 -13.01
N ALA A 7 -5.37 -11.67 -12.22
CA ALA A 7 -4.33 -10.95 -11.51
C ALA A 7 -3.19 -10.54 -12.45
N ILE A 8 -2.87 -9.25 -12.48
CA ILE A 8 -1.75 -8.70 -13.27
C ILE A 8 -0.41 -8.77 -12.54
N CYS A 9 -0.43 -8.91 -11.20
CA CYS A 9 0.73 -8.90 -10.32
C CYS A 9 1.36 -10.29 -10.11
N ARG A 10 1.31 -11.17 -11.12
CA ARG A 10 1.79 -12.55 -10.96
C ARG A 10 3.30 -12.56 -10.74
N ARG A 11 3.74 -13.23 -9.67
CA ARG A 11 5.15 -13.61 -9.49
C ARG A 11 5.48 -14.60 -10.60
N LYS A 12 6.45 -14.29 -11.47
CA LYS A 12 7.03 -15.31 -12.34
C LYS A 12 7.76 -16.31 -11.46
N SER A 13 7.49 -17.60 -11.64
CA SER A 13 8.17 -18.67 -10.93
C SER A 13 9.67 -18.67 -11.29
N GLU A 14 10.46 -18.36 -10.27
CA GLU A 14 11.84 -18.77 -9.98
C GLU A 14 12.99 -18.53 -10.98
N GLY A 15 13.90 -17.67 -10.53
CA GLY A 15 15.34 -17.73 -10.77
C GLY A 15 16.05 -16.96 -9.64
N LYS A 16 17.09 -17.53 -9.02
CA LYS A 16 17.83 -16.96 -7.85
C LYS A 16 18.51 -15.60 -8.12
N THR A 17 18.38 -15.07 -9.34
CA THR A 17 18.94 -13.80 -9.81
C THR A 17 17.91 -12.97 -10.60
N ALA A 18 16.62 -13.21 -10.41
CA ALA A 18 15.59 -12.48 -11.13
C ALA A 18 15.55 -11.02 -10.65
N GLU A 19 15.67 -10.08 -11.59
CA GLU A 19 15.42 -8.66 -11.35
C GLU A 19 14.06 -8.48 -10.63
N PRO A 20 13.96 -7.54 -9.67
CA PRO A 20 12.71 -7.28 -8.96
C PRO A 20 11.58 -7.00 -9.95
N ASN A 21 10.44 -7.67 -9.79
CA ASN A 21 9.27 -7.37 -10.63
C ASN A 21 8.67 -6.01 -10.24
N TYR A 22 7.69 -5.49 -11.00
CA TYR A 22 7.14 -4.16 -10.72
C TYR A 22 6.58 -3.97 -9.30
N TRP A 23 6.01 -5.03 -8.71
CA TRP A 23 5.33 -5.01 -7.42
C TRP A 23 6.22 -5.34 -6.24
N ASP A 24 7.39 -5.95 -6.47
CA ASP A 24 8.35 -6.30 -5.42
C ASP A 24 8.97 -5.06 -4.79
N SER A 25 9.45 -5.18 -3.56
CA SER A 25 10.19 -4.13 -2.87
C SER A 25 11.56 -3.85 -3.48
N GLN A 26 12.37 -3.05 -2.78
CA GLN A 26 13.70 -2.69 -3.24
C GLN A 26 14.56 -3.94 -3.41
N GLY A 27 15.05 -4.16 -4.63
CA GLY A 27 15.94 -5.26 -4.94
C GLY A 27 17.31 -5.13 -4.27
N PRO A 28 18.09 -6.22 -4.20
CA PRO A 28 19.47 -6.17 -3.76
C PRO A 28 20.27 -5.20 -4.64
N ARG A 29 20.85 -4.16 -4.03
CA ARG A 29 21.64 -3.10 -4.71
C ARG A 29 20.84 -2.19 -5.66
N GLU A 30 19.52 -2.25 -5.67
CA GLU A 30 18.70 -1.29 -6.44
C GLU A 30 18.77 0.09 -5.78
N ALA A 31 18.91 1.15 -6.58
CA ALA A 31 18.81 2.52 -6.06
C ALA A 31 17.35 2.84 -5.68
N THR A 32 17.13 3.56 -4.57
CA THR A 32 15.78 3.94 -4.12
C THR A 32 14.98 4.66 -5.21
N VAL A 33 15.62 5.52 -6.00
CA VAL A 33 14.97 6.24 -7.12
C VAL A 33 14.47 5.26 -8.19
N ALA A 34 15.26 4.23 -8.53
CA ALA A 34 14.87 3.21 -9.50
C ALA A 34 13.66 2.39 -9.00
N MET A 35 13.66 1.99 -7.73
CA MET A 35 12.52 1.34 -7.09
C MET A 35 11.26 2.23 -7.16
N LEU A 36 11.38 3.53 -6.87
CA LEU A 36 10.25 4.46 -6.91
C LEU A 36 9.66 4.59 -8.33
N GLU A 37 10.49 4.68 -9.36
CA GLU A 37 10.02 4.69 -10.76
C GLU A 37 9.30 3.39 -11.13
N ARG A 38 9.86 2.25 -10.72
CA ARG A 38 9.23 0.93 -10.92
C ARG A 38 7.88 0.84 -10.22
N HIS A 39 7.79 1.33 -8.99
CA HIS A 39 6.54 1.40 -8.24
C HIS A 39 5.51 2.36 -8.84
N LYS A 40 5.91 3.49 -9.46
CA LYS A 40 4.97 4.35 -10.21
C LYS A 40 4.26 3.55 -11.31
N ILE A 41 4.98 2.68 -12.01
CA ILE A 41 4.42 1.81 -13.05
C ILE A 41 3.48 0.78 -12.42
N ALA A 42 3.89 0.11 -11.33
CA ALA A 42 3.07 -0.87 -10.61
C ALA A 42 1.74 -0.28 -10.15
N ARG A 43 1.79 0.94 -9.59
CA ARG A 43 0.60 1.64 -9.10
C ARG A 43 -0.38 1.96 -10.22
N LYS A 44 0.12 2.47 -11.36
CA LYS A 44 -0.71 2.71 -12.55
C LYS A 44 -1.37 1.41 -13.04
N LYS A 45 -0.62 0.31 -13.08
CA LYS A 45 -1.13 -1.00 -13.47
C LYS A 45 -2.22 -1.51 -12.51
N CYS A 46 -2.05 -1.36 -11.20
CA CYS A 46 -3.08 -1.76 -10.24
C CYS A 46 -4.41 -1.01 -10.46
N MET A 47 -4.35 0.27 -10.85
CA MET A 47 -5.57 1.06 -11.12
C MET A 47 -6.40 0.53 -12.30
N THR A 48 -5.79 -0.25 -13.20
CA THR A 48 -6.47 -0.90 -14.32
C THR A 48 -6.74 -2.39 -14.07
N CYS A 49 -6.43 -2.91 -12.88
CA CYS A 49 -6.64 -4.32 -12.54
C CYS A 49 -8.10 -4.56 -12.15
N THR A 50 -8.72 -5.60 -12.72
CA THR A 50 -10.08 -6.01 -12.37
C THR A 50 -10.20 -6.51 -10.94
N LEU A 51 -9.11 -7.03 -10.34
CA LEU A 51 -9.05 -7.51 -8.96
C LEU A 51 -8.65 -6.42 -7.95
N LEU A 52 -8.72 -5.14 -8.33
CA LEU A 52 -8.28 -4.04 -7.46
C LEU A 52 -9.05 -4.02 -6.13
N ALA A 53 -10.36 -4.26 -6.16
CA ALA A 53 -11.20 -4.25 -4.97
C ALA A 53 -10.85 -5.39 -4.00
N GLU A 54 -10.58 -6.59 -4.53
CA GLU A 54 -10.16 -7.76 -3.77
C GLU A 54 -8.77 -7.55 -3.15
N CYS A 55 -7.83 -6.97 -3.90
CA CYS A 55 -6.51 -6.61 -3.38
C CYS A 55 -6.61 -5.58 -2.25
N GLU A 56 -7.49 -4.58 -2.36
CA GLU A 56 -7.72 -3.61 -1.28
C GLU A 56 -8.34 -4.26 -0.04
N LYS A 57 -9.29 -5.18 -0.23
CA LYS A 57 -9.89 -5.93 0.89
C LYS A 57 -8.83 -6.75 1.63
N MET A 58 -8.01 -7.50 0.89
CA MET A 58 -6.89 -8.26 1.45
C MET A 58 -5.94 -7.35 2.23
N LEU A 59 -5.56 -6.20 1.67
CA LEU A 59 -4.73 -5.23 2.40
C LEU A 59 -5.40 -4.71 3.67
N SER A 60 -6.70 -4.39 3.62
CA SER A 60 -7.43 -3.92 4.79
C SER A 60 -7.48 -4.99 5.90
N ASP A 61 -7.58 -6.26 5.53
CA ASP A 61 -7.57 -7.37 6.49
C ASP A 61 -6.16 -7.56 7.09
N PHE A 62 -5.11 -7.50 6.27
CA PHE A 62 -3.72 -7.55 6.77
C PHE A 62 -3.39 -6.36 7.69
N GLU A 63 -3.85 -5.16 7.34
CA GLU A 63 -3.71 -3.96 8.17
C GLU A 63 -4.40 -4.12 9.54
N LYS A 64 -5.56 -4.79 9.62
CA LYS A 64 -6.25 -5.08 10.90
C LYS A 64 -5.49 -6.08 11.75
N GLU A 65 -4.80 -7.02 11.12
CA GLU A 65 -3.98 -8.06 11.75
C GLU A 65 -2.55 -7.59 12.04
N GLU A 66 -2.24 -6.31 11.80
CA GLU A 66 -0.90 -5.74 11.93
C GLU A 66 0.15 -6.45 11.04
N LEU A 67 -0.30 -7.12 9.98
CA LEU A 67 0.54 -7.80 8.99
C LEU A 67 0.98 -6.81 7.92
N ARG A 68 2.23 -6.96 7.48
CA ARG A 68 2.84 -6.08 6.47
C ARG A 68 2.95 -6.79 5.13
N VAL A 69 2.65 -6.04 4.06
CA VAL A 69 2.96 -6.45 2.69
C VAL A 69 4.07 -5.59 2.16
N ASP A 70 5.16 -6.25 1.77
CA ASP A 70 6.29 -5.60 1.16
C ASP A 70 5.99 -5.26 -0.32
N GLY A 71 6.47 -4.11 -0.79
CA GLY A 71 6.23 -3.63 -2.17
C GLY A 71 4.88 -2.94 -2.40
N VAL A 72 4.35 -3.04 -3.62
CA VAL A 72 3.10 -2.38 -4.06
C VAL A 72 1.98 -3.40 -4.23
N VAL A 73 0.86 -3.16 -3.56
CA VAL A 73 -0.39 -3.90 -3.75
C VAL A 73 -1.56 -2.92 -3.79
N ALA A 74 -2.58 -3.22 -4.60
CA ALA A 74 -3.74 -2.35 -4.77
C ALA A 74 -3.42 -0.88 -5.13
N GLY A 75 -2.29 -0.64 -5.79
CA GLY A 75 -1.87 0.70 -6.20
C GLY A 75 -1.35 1.59 -5.07
N ARG A 76 -1.05 1.01 -3.90
CA ARG A 76 -0.47 1.69 -2.75
C ARG A 76 0.60 0.85 -2.07
N TYR A 77 1.40 1.52 -1.24
CA TYR A 77 2.18 0.82 -0.23
C TYR A 77 1.23 0.37 0.87
N CYS A 78 1.42 -0.86 1.37
CA CYS A 78 0.75 -1.34 2.58
C CYS A 78 1.21 -0.54 3.81
N ASP A 79 2.46 -0.09 3.78
CA ASP A 79 3.09 0.55 4.93
C ASP A 79 2.92 2.08 4.90
N VAL A 80 2.32 2.61 5.96
CA VAL A 80 2.59 3.97 6.43
C VAL A 80 3.90 3.92 7.22
N SER A 81 5.04 3.79 6.53
CA SER A 81 6.33 3.61 7.21
C SER A 81 6.73 4.86 8.01
N HIS A 82 7.19 4.67 9.24
CA HIS A 82 7.86 5.71 10.05
C HIS A 82 9.28 6.04 9.59
N ARG A 83 9.79 5.49 8.47
CA ARG A 83 11.15 5.84 8.02
C ARG A 83 11.18 7.33 7.68
N ASN A 84 12.02 8.05 8.41
CA ASN A 84 12.41 9.44 8.19
C ASN A 84 13.20 9.58 6.88
N GLY A 85 12.63 9.14 5.76
CA GLY A 85 13.09 9.43 4.41
C GLY A 85 12.11 10.41 3.78
N SER A 86 12.60 11.54 3.31
CA SER A 86 11.85 12.60 2.62
C SER A 86 11.19 12.15 1.29
N SER A 87 11.36 10.89 0.89
CA SER A 87 11.09 10.41 -0.48
C SER A 87 10.04 9.31 -0.58
N ILE A 88 9.51 8.80 0.53
CA ILE A 88 8.38 7.85 0.49
C ILE A 88 7.12 8.67 0.80
N ASP A 89 6.14 8.64 -0.09
CA ASP A 89 4.80 9.23 0.11
C ASP A 89 4.07 8.52 1.27
N VAL A 90 4.55 8.73 2.49
CA VAL A 90 3.91 8.23 3.70
C VAL A 90 2.60 9.01 3.83
N LEU A 91 1.47 8.33 3.67
CA LEU A 91 0.14 8.93 3.82
C LEU A 91 -0.05 9.42 5.26
N ARG A 92 0.28 10.70 5.50
CA ARG A 92 0.16 11.36 6.80
C ARG A 92 -1.23 11.91 7.08
N HIS A 93 -2.06 12.07 6.04
CA HIS A 93 -3.39 12.68 6.14
C HIS A 93 -4.44 11.84 5.42
N CYS A 94 -5.68 11.90 5.92
CA CYS A 94 -6.83 11.29 5.28
C CYS A 94 -7.07 11.93 3.91
N LYS A 95 -7.16 11.13 2.85
CA LYS A 95 -7.40 11.62 1.48
C LYS A 95 -8.73 12.34 1.30
N HIS A 96 -9.69 12.14 2.21
CA HIS A 96 -11.00 12.77 2.14
C HIS A 96 -11.12 14.01 3.04
N CYS A 97 -10.91 13.86 4.36
CA CYS A 97 -11.09 14.95 5.33
C CYS A 97 -9.81 15.65 5.77
N ASN A 98 -8.66 15.29 5.17
CA ASN A 98 -7.33 15.86 5.44
C ASN A 98 -6.84 15.79 6.91
N VAL A 99 -7.55 15.09 7.80
CA VAL A 99 -7.10 14.90 9.20
C VAL A 99 -5.83 14.06 9.25
N ARG A 100 -4.94 14.36 10.21
CA ARG A 100 -3.75 13.54 10.46
C ARG A 100 -4.14 12.09 10.74
N LEU A 101 -3.40 11.16 10.15
CA LEU A 101 -3.56 9.73 10.37
C LEU A 101 -2.53 9.23 11.36
N ILE A 102 -2.97 8.35 12.26
CA ILE A 102 -2.09 7.53 13.08
C ILE A 102 -1.50 6.45 12.16
N PRO A 103 -0.17 6.38 11.97
CA PRO A 103 0.45 5.33 11.17
C PRO A 103 0.11 3.95 11.76
N GLN A 104 -0.29 3.00 10.90
CA GLN A 104 -0.60 1.64 11.34
C GLN A 104 0.66 0.80 11.63
N GLY A 105 1.85 1.20 11.15
CA GLY A 105 3.08 0.43 11.34
C GLY A 105 4.31 1.31 11.56
N GLY A 106 5.10 1.01 12.60
CA GLY A 106 6.35 1.70 12.93
C GLY A 106 6.49 1.89 14.45
N PRO A 107 7.56 2.56 14.92
CA PRO A 107 7.76 2.79 16.35
C PRO A 107 6.57 3.57 16.92
N ARG A 108 5.96 3.05 18.00
CA ARG A 108 4.86 3.70 18.74
C ARG A 108 5.38 4.98 19.39
N GLY A 109 5.45 6.06 18.64
CA GLY A 109 5.70 7.41 19.13
C GLY A 109 4.43 8.00 19.76
N LYS A 110 4.56 9.19 20.35
CA LYS A 110 3.41 9.94 20.86
C LYS A 110 2.47 10.30 19.70
N GLU A 111 1.23 9.88 19.78
CA GLU A 111 0.22 10.19 18.78
C GLU A 111 -0.02 11.71 18.73
N PRO A 112 -0.03 12.34 17.54
CA PRO A 112 -0.37 13.75 17.43
C PRO A 112 -1.80 13.99 17.90
N SER A 113 -2.01 15.08 18.66
CA SER A 113 -3.36 15.49 19.07
C SER A 113 -4.28 15.67 17.85
N GLY A 114 -5.50 15.12 17.92
CA GLY A 114 -6.48 15.18 16.84
C GLY A 114 -6.23 14.22 15.67
N ALA A 115 -5.19 13.38 15.73
CA ALA A 115 -4.99 12.33 14.73
C ALA A 115 -6.06 11.24 14.84
N ARG A 116 -6.40 10.62 13.71
CA ARG A 116 -7.38 9.52 13.64
C ARG A 116 -6.73 8.24 13.16
N LYS A 117 -7.24 7.10 13.64
CA LYS A 117 -6.82 5.78 13.16
C LYS A 117 -7.04 5.68 11.66
N HIS A 118 -5.99 5.29 10.93
CA HIS A 118 -6.07 4.90 9.52
C HIS A 118 -6.77 3.53 9.43
N ARG A 119 -7.60 3.32 8.41
CA ARG A 119 -8.41 2.10 8.21
C ARG A 119 -8.29 1.48 6.82
N GLY A 120 -7.32 1.94 6.03
CA GLY A 120 -7.13 1.52 4.64
C GLY A 120 -7.43 2.64 3.63
N GLU A 121 -6.98 2.45 2.38
CA GLU A 121 -7.13 3.37 1.24
C GLU A 121 -6.57 4.80 1.43
N GLY A 122 -5.94 5.08 2.56
CA GLY A 122 -5.55 6.43 3.00
C GLY A 122 -6.71 7.19 3.64
N LEU A 123 -7.70 6.50 4.21
CA LEU A 123 -8.87 7.07 4.87
C LEU A 123 -8.81 6.86 6.40
N CYS A 124 -9.30 7.84 7.14
CA CYS A 124 -9.46 7.72 8.59
C CYS A 124 -10.69 6.86 8.94
N ALA A 125 -10.78 6.44 10.20
CA ALA A 125 -11.89 5.62 10.70
C ALA A 125 -13.29 6.21 10.50
N VAL A 126 -13.41 7.53 10.31
CA VAL A 126 -14.68 8.20 10.00
C VAL A 126 -14.98 8.17 8.49
N CYS A 127 -13.97 8.40 7.65
CA CYS A 127 -14.16 8.51 6.20
C CYS A 127 -14.18 7.14 5.50
N TYR A 128 -13.50 6.14 6.04
CA TYR A 128 -13.44 4.80 5.45
C TYR A 128 -14.82 4.18 5.19
N PRO A 129 -15.77 4.15 6.15
CA PRO A 129 -17.08 3.55 5.90
C PRO A 129 -17.96 4.34 4.92
N LEU A 130 -17.57 5.56 4.52
CA LEU A 130 -18.37 6.45 3.66
C LEU A 130 -17.77 6.63 2.26
N PHE A 131 -16.44 6.61 2.15
CA PHE A 131 -15.72 7.02 0.93
C PHE A 131 -14.73 5.96 0.43
N SER A 132 -14.65 4.80 1.09
CA SER A 132 -13.88 3.67 0.57
C SER A 132 -14.44 3.23 -0.78
N ARG A 133 -13.61 2.55 -1.58
CA ARG A 133 -14.05 1.99 -2.87
C ARG A 133 -15.23 1.04 -2.75
N LYS A 134 -15.42 0.39 -1.59
CA LYS A 134 -16.57 -0.48 -1.31
C LYS A 134 -17.92 0.28 -1.32
N GLN A 135 -17.90 1.59 -1.10
CA GLN A 135 -19.09 2.45 -1.08
C GLN A 135 -19.36 3.14 -2.42
N ARG A 136 -18.59 2.81 -3.47
CA ARG A 136 -18.81 3.30 -4.84
C ARG A 136 -19.55 2.28 -5.68
#